data_AF-A0A2D6F974-F1
#
_entry.id   AF-A0A2D6F974-F1
#
_cell.length_a   1.000
_cell.length_b   1.000
_cell.length_c   1.000
_cell.angle_alpha   90.00
_cell.angle_beta   90.00
_cell.angle_gamma   90.00
#
_symmetry.space_group_name_H-M   'P 1'
#
loop_
_entity.id
_entity.type
_entity.pdbx_description
1 polymer ?
#
loop_
_entity_poly.entity_id
_entity_poly.type
_entity_poly.pdbx_seq_one_letter_code
_entity_poly.pdbx_strand_id
1 'polypeptide(L)'
;MFENVAEHLDEAVKLAERCPEKYQIPCFQALIRVLAQSDSPSAQNGNGQNGHGDAHRLVGNGDTSASTSNGSYTNSGASGQQPSERGPIFLNQHQIPEPSISRVYHLDGNSYRIIVKDLKEKTNSKKQVKLALLLGVGGLLAGGDPVFSKERLIEVCKEYGAYDAPNFASHMKKQRDMFISQGNDWSLTVPAQQRAAEAIKELAS
;
A
#
# COMPACT_ATOMS: atom_id res chain seq x y z
N MET A 1 9.68 0.91 25.72
CA MET A 1 8.67 0.97 24.62
C MET A 1 7.71 -0.22 24.61
N PHE A 2 7.91 -1.26 25.44
CA PHE A 2 6.92 -2.33 25.61
C PHE A 2 6.80 -2.79 27.07
N GLU A 3 7.37 -2.07 28.05
CA GLU A 3 7.32 -2.47 29.46
C GLU A 3 5.86 -2.67 29.94
N ASN A 4 4.94 -1.79 29.55
CA ASN A 4 3.53 -1.89 29.94
C ASN A 4 2.81 -3.11 29.34
N VAL A 5 3.17 -3.51 28.12
CA VAL A 5 2.57 -4.67 27.46
C VAL A 5 3.03 -5.96 28.13
N ALA A 6 4.30 -6.05 28.52
CA ALA A 6 4.84 -7.22 29.20
C ALA A 6 4.21 -7.40 30.59
N GLU A 7 3.95 -6.31 31.31
CA GLU A 7 3.35 -6.35 32.66
C GLU A 7 1.88 -6.82 32.65
N HIS A 8 1.10 -6.45 31.63
CA HIS A 8 -0.34 -6.72 31.56
C HIS A 8 -0.71 -7.87 30.62
N LEU A 9 0.28 -8.57 30.05
CA LEU A 9 0.07 -9.64 29.09
C LEU A 9 -0.73 -10.80 29.68
N ASP A 10 -0.39 -11.22 30.90
CA ASP A 10 -1.04 -12.34 31.59
C ASP A 10 -2.52 -12.05 31.89
N GLU A 11 -2.87 -10.79 32.14
CA GLU A 11 -4.25 -10.36 32.35
C GLU A 11 -5.04 -10.35 31.04
N ALA A 12 -4.42 -9.85 29.96
CA ALA A 12 -5.02 -9.87 28.63
C ALA A 12 -5.31 -11.29 28.13
N VAL A 13 -4.42 -12.25 28.40
CA VAL A 13 -4.64 -13.68 28.09
C VAL A 13 -5.84 -14.22 28.86
N LYS A 14 -5.89 -14.01 30.19
CA LYS A 14 -7.00 -14.48 31.03
C LYS A 14 -8.37 -13.91 30.59
N LEU A 15 -8.40 -12.64 30.16
CA LEU A 15 -9.62 -12.01 29.67
C LEU A 15 -10.05 -12.58 28.31
N ALA A 16 -9.10 -12.80 27.41
CA ALA A 16 -9.37 -13.39 26.10
C ALA A 16 -9.89 -14.84 26.21
N GLU A 17 -9.33 -15.66 27.10
CA GLU A 17 -9.79 -17.03 27.35
C GLU A 17 -11.22 -17.12 27.88
N ARG A 18 -11.70 -16.04 28.53
CA ARG A 18 -13.07 -15.95 29.04
C ARG A 18 -14.10 -15.64 27.95
N CYS A 19 -13.64 -15.29 26.76
CA CYS A 19 -14.50 -15.10 25.59
C CYS A 19 -14.81 -16.45 24.90
N PRO A 20 -15.98 -16.58 24.25
CA PRO A 20 -16.25 -17.73 23.38
C PRO A 20 -15.18 -17.87 22.30
N GLU A 21 -14.82 -19.11 21.92
CA GLU A 21 -13.70 -19.44 21.01
C GLU A 21 -13.65 -18.57 19.74
N LYS A 22 -14.82 -18.35 19.12
CA LYS A 22 -14.99 -17.48 17.94
C LYS A 22 -14.54 -16.01 18.13
N TYR A 23 -14.39 -15.54 19.36
CA TYR A 23 -14.05 -14.16 19.71
C TYR A 23 -12.76 -14.04 20.52
N GLN A 24 -12.11 -15.14 20.91
CA GLN A 24 -10.89 -15.08 21.72
C GLN A 24 -9.75 -14.34 21.00
N ILE A 25 -9.50 -14.67 19.72
CA ILE A 25 -8.46 -14.03 18.92
C ILE A 25 -8.77 -12.53 18.68
N PRO A 26 -9.98 -12.14 18.23
CA PRO A 26 -10.34 -10.72 18.11
C PRO A 26 -10.25 -9.94 19.44
N CYS A 27 -10.66 -10.57 20.56
CA CYS A 27 -10.62 -9.95 21.88
C CYS A 27 -9.18 -9.73 22.35
N PHE A 28 -8.32 -10.74 22.22
CA PHE A 28 -6.91 -10.65 22.55
C PHE A 28 -6.21 -9.56 21.74
N GLN A 29 -6.44 -9.51 20.42
CA GLN A 29 -5.89 -8.47 19.55
C GLN A 29 -6.32 -7.06 19.96
N ALA A 30 -7.58 -6.88 20.36
CA ALA A 30 -8.09 -5.60 20.84
C ALA A 30 -7.41 -5.19 22.17
N LEU A 31 -7.22 -6.14 23.09
CA LEU A 31 -6.57 -5.89 24.39
C LEU A 31 -5.10 -5.48 24.22
N ILE A 32 -4.33 -6.19 23.39
CA ILE A 32 -2.94 -5.84 23.11
C ILE A 32 -2.82 -4.46 22.46
N ARG A 33 -3.76 -4.11 21.57
CA ARG A 33 -3.80 -2.78 20.93
C ARG A 33 -4.03 -1.66 21.96
N VAL A 34 -4.92 -1.86 22.93
CA VAL A 34 -5.18 -0.88 24.00
C VAL A 34 -3.93 -0.72 24.88
N LEU A 35 -3.30 -1.82 25.29
CA LEU A 35 -2.09 -1.79 26.12
C LEU A 35 -0.91 -1.10 25.43
N ALA A 36 -0.76 -1.28 24.11
CA ALA A 36 0.27 -0.62 23.32
C ALA A 36 0.02 0.90 23.14
N GLN A 37 -1.21 1.37 23.29
CA GLN A 37 -1.57 2.79 23.18
C GLN A 37 -1.42 3.55 24.51
N SER A 38 -1.38 2.86 25.65
CA SER A 38 -1.21 3.45 26.98
C SER A 38 0.17 4.10 27.21
N ASP A 39 1.12 3.96 26.28
CA ASP A 39 2.44 4.62 26.30
C ASP A 39 2.40 6.07 25.75
N SER A 40 1.22 6.57 25.37
CA SER A 40 1.02 7.97 24.97
C SER A 40 0.45 8.77 26.14
N PRO A 41 1.22 9.68 26.79
CA PRO A 41 0.63 10.61 27.74
C PRO A 41 -0.41 11.45 26.99
N SER A 42 -1.65 11.31 27.42
CA SER A 42 -2.75 12.18 27.02
C SER A 42 -2.39 13.62 27.40
N ALA A 43 -2.00 14.45 26.44
CA ALA A 43 -1.86 15.88 26.64
C ALA A 43 -3.26 16.50 26.77
N GLN A 44 -3.74 16.63 28.00
CA GLN A 44 -4.90 17.44 28.33
C GLN A 44 -4.45 18.71 29.05
N ASN A 45 -4.80 19.85 28.45
CA ASN A 45 -5.11 21.13 29.09
C ASN A 45 -3.97 22.10 29.47
N GLY A 46 -4.11 23.38 29.09
CA GLY A 46 -3.44 24.50 29.78
C GLY A 46 -2.89 25.66 28.94
N ASN A 47 -3.70 26.68 28.75
CA ASN A 47 -3.46 28.03 28.25
C ASN A 47 -2.28 28.80 28.92
N GLY A 48 -1.47 29.59 28.18
CA GLY A 48 -0.62 30.65 28.77
C GLY A 48 0.68 31.09 28.06
N GLN A 49 0.58 32.13 27.22
CA GLN A 49 1.46 33.31 26.99
C GLN A 49 3.01 33.29 27.14
N ASN A 50 3.65 33.85 26.08
CA ASN A 50 4.74 34.85 26.00
C ASN A 50 6.09 34.64 26.72
N GLY A 51 7.17 34.78 25.95
CA GLY A 51 8.49 35.17 26.47
C GLY A 51 9.60 35.19 25.42
N HIS A 52 10.07 36.40 25.08
CA HIS A 52 11.18 36.75 24.18
C HIS A 52 12.55 36.17 24.57
N GLY A 53 13.44 36.05 23.58
CA GLY A 53 14.89 35.89 23.80
C GLY A 53 15.69 35.75 22.50
N ASP A 54 16.04 36.89 21.89
CA ASP A 54 17.02 37.07 20.82
C ASP A 54 18.40 36.44 21.14
N ALA A 55 19.07 35.88 20.11
CA ALA A 55 20.34 36.39 19.57
C ALA A 55 21.19 35.33 18.82
N HIS A 56 21.27 35.49 17.49
CA HIS A 56 22.51 35.79 16.75
C HIS A 56 23.66 34.73 16.64
N ARG A 57 23.86 34.14 15.44
CA ARG A 57 25.00 34.35 14.50
C ARG A 57 25.48 33.10 13.71
N LEU A 58 25.47 33.31 12.38
CA LEU A 58 26.53 33.08 11.36
C LEU A 58 27.03 31.68 10.95
N VAL A 59 26.76 31.39 9.66
CA VAL A 59 27.69 31.06 8.54
C VAL A 59 28.44 29.72 8.53
N GLY A 60 28.27 28.99 7.41
CA GLY A 60 29.24 28.00 6.91
C GLY A 60 28.74 27.24 5.68
N ASN A 61 29.17 27.69 4.48
CA ASN A 61 28.99 27.00 3.19
C ASN A 61 29.87 25.74 3.09
N GLY A 62 29.50 24.79 2.21
CA GLY A 62 30.47 23.89 1.56
C GLY A 62 29.90 22.56 1.04
N ASP A 63 29.85 22.42 -0.29
CA ASP A 63 29.54 21.24 -1.10
C ASP A 63 30.24 19.94 -0.68
N THR A 64 29.59 18.77 -0.86
CA THR A 64 30.15 17.67 -1.68
C THR A 64 29.17 16.53 -1.96
N SER A 65 29.37 15.98 -3.14
CA SER A 65 28.59 15.02 -3.93
C SER A 65 28.55 13.56 -3.43
N ALA A 66 27.64 12.82 -4.08
CA ALA A 66 27.78 11.44 -4.57
C ALA A 66 27.30 10.27 -3.68
N SER A 67 26.16 9.71 -4.12
CA SER A 67 25.92 8.30 -4.47
C SER A 67 26.67 7.22 -3.70
N THR A 68 25.94 6.29 -3.06
CA THR A 68 25.98 4.87 -3.49
C THR A 68 24.76 4.08 -3.00
N SER A 69 24.21 3.34 -3.95
CA SER A 69 23.25 2.25 -3.85
C SER A 69 23.66 1.18 -2.84
N ASN A 70 22.68 0.57 -2.16
CA ASN A 70 22.77 -0.85 -1.82
C ASN A 70 21.36 -1.43 -1.63
N GLY A 71 20.86 -2.06 -2.69
CA GLY A 71 19.76 -3.01 -2.59
C GLY A 71 20.32 -4.36 -2.17
N SER A 72 19.80 -4.90 -1.06
CA SER A 72 19.89 -6.33 -0.78
C SER A 72 18.51 -6.84 -0.42
N TYR A 73 18.06 -7.78 -1.24
CA TYR A 73 16.85 -8.57 -1.10
C TYR A 73 17.14 -9.70 -0.13
N THR A 74 16.25 -9.91 0.83
CA THR A 74 15.63 -11.20 1.22
C THR A 74 14.98 -11.01 2.57
N ASN A 75 13.66 -11.16 2.64
CA ASN A 75 13.09 -11.97 3.71
C ASN A 75 11.72 -12.51 3.28
N SER A 76 11.71 -13.77 2.87
CA SER A 76 10.49 -14.58 2.82
C SER A 76 10.32 -15.23 4.18
N GLY A 77 9.23 -14.92 4.88
CA GLY A 77 8.78 -15.68 6.05
C GLY A 77 8.58 -14.85 7.32
N ALA A 78 7.41 -14.20 7.43
CA ALA A 78 6.66 -14.05 8.68
C ALA A 78 5.34 -13.34 8.36
N SER A 79 4.27 -14.12 8.16
CA SER A 79 2.90 -13.65 8.14
C SER A 79 2.49 -13.19 9.54
N GLY A 80 2.92 -11.97 9.88
CA GLY A 80 2.25 -11.10 10.83
C GLY A 80 1.68 -9.93 10.03
N GLN A 81 0.40 -9.64 10.20
CA GLN A 81 -0.31 -8.51 9.56
C GLN A 81 0.29 -7.17 10.04
N GLN A 82 1.47 -6.82 9.53
CA GLN A 82 1.90 -5.44 9.46
C GLN A 82 1.25 -4.86 8.19
N PRO A 83 0.57 -3.70 8.28
CA PRO A 83 0.13 -3.00 7.08
C PRO A 83 1.35 -2.74 6.20
N SER A 84 1.26 -3.05 4.90
CA SER A 84 2.41 -2.89 4.02
C SER A 84 2.84 -1.42 3.95
N GLU A 85 4.07 -1.13 4.40
CA GLU A 85 4.62 0.23 4.35
C GLU A 85 4.87 0.73 2.92
N ARG A 86 4.96 -0.19 1.95
CA ARG A 86 5.27 0.14 0.55
C ARG A 86 4.13 0.86 -0.17
N GLY A 87 2.88 0.57 0.20
CA GLY A 87 1.71 1.26 -0.36
C GLY A 87 1.76 2.78 -0.09
N PRO A 88 1.81 3.22 1.18
CA PRO A 88 1.95 4.62 1.53
C PRO A 88 3.17 5.31 0.92
N ILE A 89 4.32 4.62 0.84
CA ILE A 89 5.54 5.15 0.20
C ILE A 89 5.28 5.45 -1.29
N PHE A 90 4.66 4.51 -2.02
CA PHE A 90 4.30 4.71 -3.43
C PHE A 90 3.35 5.91 -3.61
N LEU A 91 2.33 6.04 -2.76
CA LEU A 91 1.39 7.17 -2.83
C LEU A 91 2.09 8.51 -2.62
N ASN A 92 3.00 8.57 -1.65
CA ASN A 92 3.77 9.78 -1.37
C ASN A 92 4.75 10.11 -2.51
N GLN A 93 5.52 9.12 -2.97
CA GLN A 93 6.49 9.26 -4.06
C GLN A 93 5.85 9.79 -5.34
N HIS A 94 4.66 9.29 -5.67
CA HIS A 94 3.95 9.73 -6.87
C HIS A 94 2.93 10.85 -6.60
N GLN A 95 2.85 11.39 -5.37
CA GLN A 95 1.93 12.47 -5.00
C GLN A 95 0.47 12.14 -5.38
N ILE A 96 0.00 10.94 -4.99
CA ILE A 96 -1.39 10.51 -5.22
C ILE A 96 -2.17 10.77 -3.94
N PRO A 97 -3.14 11.72 -3.93
CA PRO A 97 -3.97 11.97 -2.76
C PRO A 97 -4.82 10.74 -2.41
N GLU A 98 -5.00 10.46 -1.12
CA GLU A 98 -5.87 9.37 -0.63
C GLU A 98 -7.28 9.40 -1.26
N PRO A 99 -7.96 10.56 -1.41
CA PRO A 99 -9.25 10.61 -2.10
C PRO A 99 -9.24 10.11 -3.55
N SER A 100 -8.08 10.17 -4.22
CA SER A 100 -7.92 9.62 -5.57
C SER A 100 -7.92 8.10 -5.56
N ILE A 101 -7.29 7.50 -4.54
CA ILE A 101 -7.31 6.05 -4.34
C ILE A 101 -8.72 5.55 -4.08
N SER A 102 -9.47 6.21 -3.19
CA SER A 102 -10.87 5.83 -2.88
C SER A 102 -11.84 6.00 -4.06
N ARG A 103 -11.45 6.70 -5.13
CA ARG A 103 -12.21 6.78 -6.40
C ARG A 103 -11.88 5.65 -7.36
N VAL A 104 -10.68 5.08 -7.25
CA VAL A 104 -10.17 4.06 -8.18
C VAL A 104 -10.30 2.66 -7.60
N TYR A 105 -10.12 2.52 -6.29
CA TYR A 105 -10.12 1.26 -5.56
C TYR A 105 -11.11 1.27 -4.40
N HIS A 106 -11.67 0.10 -4.14
CA HIS A 106 -12.20 -0.27 -2.85
C HIS A 106 -11.19 -1.19 -2.16
N LEU A 107 -10.60 -0.73 -1.05
CA LEU A 107 -9.61 -1.47 -0.26
C LEU A 107 -10.31 -2.07 0.97
N ASP A 108 -10.10 -3.36 1.22
CA ASP A 108 -10.61 -4.09 2.39
C ASP A 108 -9.53 -5.01 2.95
N GLY A 109 -8.79 -4.51 3.95
CA GLY A 109 -7.62 -5.19 4.51
C GLY A 109 -6.57 -5.48 3.43
N ASN A 110 -6.30 -6.77 3.19
CA ASN A 110 -5.37 -7.25 2.17
C ASN A 110 -6.02 -7.52 0.81
N SER A 111 -7.31 -7.19 0.65
CA SER A 111 -8.04 -7.35 -0.60
C SER A 111 -8.35 -5.99 -1.22
N TYR A 112 -8.47 -5.97 -2.55
CA TYR A 112 -8.87 -4.77 -3.27
C TYR A 112 -9.75 -5.09 -4.48
N ARG A 113 -10.55 -4.11 -4.88
CA ARG A 113 -11.32 -4.12 -6.13
C ARG A 113 -11.17 -2.80 -6.86
N ILE A 114 -10.99 -2.84 -8.18
CA ILE A 114 -11.04 -1.64 -9.02
C ILE A 114 -12.53 -1.26 -9.20
N ILE A 115 -12.87 0.00 -8.90
CA ILE A 115 -14.26 0.50 -8.89
C ILE A 115 -14.50 1.62 -9.92
N VAL A 116 -13.52 1.88 -10.79
CA VAL A 116 -13.61 2.88 -11.85
C VAL A 116 -14.71 2.49 -12.83
N LYS A 117 -15.58 3.43 -13.22
CA LYS A 117 -16.64 3.19 -14.21
C LYS A 117 -16.13 3.21 -15.65
N ASP A 118 -15.27 4.18 -15.98
CA ASP A 118 -14.69 4.35 -17.32
C ASP A 118 -13.16 4.42 -17.21
N LEU A 119 -12.48 3.52 -17.92
CA LEU A 119 -11.01 3.46 -17.99
C LEU A 119 -10.41 4.58 -18.85
N LYS A 120 -11.23 5.39 -19.52
CA LYS A 120 -10.80 6.45 -20.44
C LYS A 120 -9.91 5.89 -21.57
N GLU A 121 -10.24 4.70 -22.07
CA GLU A 121 -9.47 4.01 -23.12
C GLU A 121 -10.35 3.54 -24.28
N LYS A 122 -9.88 3.77 -25.50
CA LYS A 122 -10.67 3.49 -26.72
C LYS A 122 -10.59 2.05 -27.19
N THR A 123 -9.49 1.35 -26.95
CA THR A 123 -9.27 0.00 -27.49
C THR A 123 -9.13 -1.04 -26.38
N ASN A 124 -9.53 -2.28 -26.64
CA ASN A 124 -9.40 -3.38 -25.69
C ASN A 124 -7.95 -3.60 -25.27
N SER A 125 -7.00 -3.52 -26.21
CA SER A 125 -5.57 -3.62 -25.88
C SER A 125 -5.14 -2.56 -24.85
N LYS A 126 -5.54 -1.30 -25.01
CA LYS A 126 -5.20 -0.25 -24.03
C LYS A 126 -5.91 -0.43 -22.69
N LYS A 127 -7.19 -0.85 -22.72
CA LYS A 127 -7.94 -1.20 -21.51
C LYS A 127 -7.27 -2.33 -20.73
N GLN A 128 -6.85 -3.41 -21.40
CA GLN A 128 -6.13 -4.53 -20.78
C GLN A 128 -4.84 -4.06 -20.09
N VAL A 129 -4.04 -3.23 -20.77
CA VAL A 129 -2.81 -2.67 -20.20
C VAL A 129 -3.11 -1.77 -19.00
N LYS A 130 -4.09 -0.86 -19.10
CA LYS A 130 -4.47 0.02 -17.99
C LYS A 130 -4.98 -0.79 -16.78
N LEU A 131 -5.79 -1.83 -17.00
CA LEU A 131 -6.22 -2.75 -15.95
C LEU A 131 -5.05 -3.50 -15.30
N ALA A 132 -4.08 -3.97 -16.09
CA ALA A 132 -2.87 -4.62 -15.59
C ALA A 132 -2.05 -3.66 -14.69
N LEU A 133 -1.91 -2.40 -15.09
CA LEU A 133 -1.28 -1.37 -14.27
C LEU A 133 -2.00 -1.17 -12.93
N LEU A 134 -3.35 -1.07 -12.98
CA LEU A 134 -4.16 -0.89 -11.77
C LEU A 134 -4.12 -2.13 -10.85
N LEU A 135 -4.11 -3.33 -11.41
CA LEU A 135 -3.97 -4.56 -10.60
C LEU A 135 -2.61 -4.61 -9.90
N GLY A 136 -1.52 -4.29 -10.60
CA GLY A 136 -0.21 -4.25 -9.96
C GLY A 136 -0.15 -3.24 -8.82
N VAL A 137 -0.69 -2.02 -8.99
CA VAL A 137 -0.73 -1.05 -7.88
C VAL A 137 -1.68 -1.50 -6.78
N GLY A 138 -2.83 -2.11 -7.09
CA GLY A 138 -3.71 -2.68 -6.08
C GLY A 138 -3.01 -3.74 -5.22
N GLY A 139 -2.21 -4.62 -5.85
CA GLY A 139 -1.34 -5.57 -5.14
C GLY A 139 -0.32 -4.87 -4.24
N LEU A 140 0.29 -3.78 -4.71
CA LEU A 140 1.22 -2.99 -3.92
C LEU A 140 0.55 -2.33 -2.70
N LEU A 141 -0.67 -1.81 -2.88
CA LEU A 141 -1.42 -1.15 -1.81
C LEU A 141 -1.92 -2.13 -0.75
N ALA A 142 -2.36 -3.33 -1.15
CA ALA A 142 -2.98 -4.29 -0.25
C ALA A 142 -1.99 -5.35 0.31
N GLY A 143 -0.98 -5.73 -0.48
CA GLY A 143 -0.04 -6.81 -0.18
C GLY A 143 1.43 -6.37 -0.17
N GLY A 144 1.76 -5.18 -0.66
CA GLY A 144 3.11 -4.62 -0.60
C GLY A 144 4.01 -4.89 -1.79
N ASP A 145 3.54 -5.68 -2.75
CA ASP A 145 4.28 -5.99 -3.95
C ASP A 145 3.46 -5.65 -5.19
N PRO A 146 4.06 -5.05 -6.23
CA PRO A 146 3.36 -4.59 -7.41
C PRO A 146 3.09 -5.74 -8.38
N VAL A 147 2.44 -6.80 -7.89
CA VAL A 147 2.23 -8.07 -8.57
C VAL A 147 0.75 -8.36 -8.77
N PHE A 148 0.42 -9.07 -9.85
CA PHE A 148 -0.93 -9.56 -10.12
C PHE A 148 -0.90 -10.85 -10.93
N SER A 149 -1.90 -11.71 -10.75
CA SER A 149 -2.00 -12.96 -11.50
C SER A 149 -2.67 -12.78 -12.86
N LYS A 150 -2.35 -13.69 -13.78
CA LYS A 150 -3.00 -13.74 -15.08
C LYS A 150 -4.51 -13.95 -15.00
N GLU A 151 -4.96 -14.84 -14.12
CA GLU A 151 -6.39 -15.13 -13.93
C GLU A 151 -7.11 -13.88 -13.47
N ARG A 152 -6.54 -13.14 -12.52
CA ARG A 152 -7.13 -11.92 -12.01
C ARG A 152 -7.24 -10.84 -13.09
N LEU A 153 -6.22 -10.69 -13.93
CA LEU A 153 -6.30 -9.80 -15.08
C LEU A 153 -7.40 -10.22 -16.06
N ILE A 154 -7.55 -11.51 -16.35
CA ILE A 154 -8.60 -12.02 -17.22
C ILE A 154 -10.00 -11.74 -16.65
N GLU A 155 -10.21 -12.00 -15.36
CA GLU A 155 -11.47 -11.71 -14.66
C GLU A 155 -11.85 -10.23 -14.78
N VAL A 156 -10.93 -9.33 -14.41
CA VAL A 156 -11.20 -7.89 -14.47
C VAL A 156 -11.36 -7.43 -15.92
N CYS A 157 -10.60 -7.97 -16.87
CA CYS A 157 -10.83 -7.68 -18.29
C CYS A 157 -12.23 -8.10 -18.75
N LYS A 158 -12.79 -9.20 -18.24
CA LYS A 158 -14.16 -9.63 -18.54
C LYS A 158 -15.19 -8.69 -17.90
N GLU A 159 -15.00 -8.31 -16.62
CA GLU A 159 -15.86 -7.34 -15.93
C GLU A 159 -15.96 -6.01 -16.69
N TYR A 160 -14.86 -5.57 -17.30
CA TYR A 160 -14.78 -4.31 -18.06
C TYR A 160 -15.05 -4.46 -19.57
N GLY A 161 -15.46 -5.65 -20.04
CA GLY A 161 -15.74 -5.91 -21.47
C GLY A 161 -14.52 -5.72 -22.38
N ALA A 162 -13.31 -5.84 -21.83
CA ALA A 162 -12.04 -5.65 -22.52
C ALA A 162 -11.31 -6.96 -22.84
N TYR A 163 -11.84 -8.11 -22.40
CA TYR A 163 -11.20 -9.41 -22.63
C TYR A 163 -11.34 -9.84 -24.10
N ASP A 164 -10.20 -10.00 -24.77
CA ASP A 164 -10.08 -10.48 -26.15
C ASP A 164 -9.25 -11.77 -26.13
N ALA A 165 -9.91 -12.93 -26.01
CA ALA A 165 -9.20 -14.20 -25.82
C ALA A 165 -8.17 -14.52 -26.92
N PRO A 166 -8.48 -14.34 -28.23
CA PRO A 166 -7.50 -14.54 -29.29
C PRO A 166 -6.25 -13.65 -29.17
N ASN A 167 -6.42 -12.39 -28.77
CA ASN A 167 -5.33 -11.40 -28.81
C ASN A 167 -4.69 -11.12 -27.45
N PHE A 168 -5.27 -11.56 -26.34
CA PHE A 168 -4.84 -11.22 -24.98
C PHE A 168 -3.37 -11.54 -24.74
N ALA A 169 -2.94 -12.76 -25.04
CA ALA A 169 -1.55 -13.18 -24.85
C ALA A 169 -0.58 -12.33 -25.70
N SER A 170 -0.98 -12.02 -26.94
CA SER A 170 -0.21 -11.17 -27.85
C SER A 170 -0.10 -9.73 -27.35
N HIS A 171 -1.20 -9.17 -26.81
CA HIS A 171 -1.20 -7.84 -26.21
C HIS A 171 -0.27 -7.77 -25.00
N MET A 172 -0.38 -8.71 -24.07
CA MET A 172 0.49 -8.73 -22.89
C MET A 172 1.96 -8.97 -23.23
N LYS A 173 2.25 -9.88 -24.18
CA LYS A 173 3.63 -10.15 -24.61
C LYS A 173 4.33 -8.94 -25.23
N LYS A 174 3.59 -8.00 -25.82
CA LYS A 174 4.15 -6.75 -26.36
C LYS A 174 4.59 -5.76 -25.30
N GLN A 175 4.17 -5.93 -24.04
CA GLN A 175 4.39 -4.98 -22.95
C GLN A 175 5.42 -5.50 -21.93
N ARG A 176 6.42 -6.27 -22.39
CA ARG A 176 7.45 -6.89 -21.51
C ARG A 176 8.38 -5.88 -20.85
N ASP A 177 8.43 -4.67 -21.36
CA ASP A 177 9.09 -3.51 -20.76
C ASP A 177 8.34 -3.02 -19.50
N MET A 178 7.03 -3.23 -19.44
CA MET A 178 6.19 -2.83 -18.31
C MET A 178 5.86 -3.98 -17.35
N PHE A 179 5.71 -5.20 -17.86
CA PHE A 179 5.30 -6.37 -17.08
C PHE A 179 6.32 -7.49 -17.20
N ILE A 180 6.96 -7.84 -16.08
CA ILE A 180 7.89 -8.97 -15.98
C ILE A 180 7.09 -10.21 -15.58
N SER A 181 7.20 -11.29 -16.36
CA SER A 181 6.54 -12.57 -16.07
C SER A 181 7.27 -13.33 -14.97
N GLN A 182 6.53 -13.79 -13.96
CA GLN A 182 6.99 -14.58 -12.83
C GLN A 182 6.11 -15.82 -12.71
N GLY A 183 6.34 -16.81 -13.58
CA GLY A 183 5.45 -17.96 -13.70
C GLY A 183 4.07 -17.53 -14.20
N ASN A 184 3.05 -17.65 -13.34
CA ASN A 184 1.68 -17.27 -13.66
C ASN A 184 1.33 -15.82 -13.28
N ASP A 185 2.24 -15.15 -12.59
CA ASP A 185 2.08 -13.78 -12.14
C ASP A 185 2.89 -12.81 -12.99
N TRP A 186 2.54 -11.54 -12.89
CA TRP A 186 3.25 -10.43 -13.49
C TRP A 186 3.58 -9.38 -12.44
N SER A 187 4.81 -8.86 -12.49
CA SER A 187 5.24 -7.73 -11.67
C SER A 187 5.43 -6.48 -12.52
N LEU A 188 5.03 -5.31 -12.00
CA LEU A 188 5.29 -4.03 -12.64
C LEU A 188 6.76 -3.63 -12.53
N THR A 189 7.34 -3.19 -13.65
CA THR A 189 8.61 -2.46 -13.64
C THR A 189 8.44 -1.06 -13.04
N VAL A 190 9.55 -0.40 -12.67
CA VAL A 190 9.50 0.98 -12.16
C VAL A 190 8.81 1.96 -13.15
N PRO A 191 9.12 1.93 -14.47
CA PRO A 191 8.38 2.75 -15.44
C PRO A 191 6.87 2.43 -15.49
N ALA A 192 6.49 1.17 -15.31
CA ALA A 192 5.09 0.77 -15.28
C ALA A 192 4.38 1.29 -14.01
N GLN A 193 5.04 1.28 -12.86
CA GLN A 193 4.51 1.87 -11.62
C GLN A 193 4.27 3.38 -11.77
N GLN A 194 5.20 4.11 -12.38
CA GLN A 194 5.01 5.53 -12.72
C GLN A 194 3.79 5.72 -13.63
N ARG A 195 3.67 4.92 -14.70
CA ARG A 195 2.53 4.98 -15.61
C ARG A 195 1.20 4.64 -14.92
N ALA A 196 1.23 3.71 -13.97
CA ALA A 196 0.06 3.35 -13.17
C ALA A 196 -0.37 4.51 -12.26
N ALA A 197 0.58 5.22 -11.65
CA ALA A 197 0.30 6.41 -10.87
C ALA A 197 -0.37 7.52 -11.69
N GLU A 198 0.11 7.76 -12.92
CA GLU A 198 -0.50 8.71 -13.86
C GLU A 198 -1.92 8.28 -14.24
N ALA A 199 -2.13 6.99 -14.51
CA ALA A 199 -3.47 6.46 -14.78
C ALA A 199 -4.42 6.66 -13.59
N ILE A 200 -3.95 6.45 -12.36
CA ILE A 200 -4.78 6.69 -11.15
C ILE A 200 -5.19 8.16 -11.06
N LYS A 201 -4.25 9.09 -11.29
CA LYS A 201 -4.55 10.54 -11.28
C LYS A 201 -5.55 10.90 -12.38
N GLU A 202 -5.38 10.36 -13.59
CA GLU A 202 -6.30 10.56 -14.71
C GLU A 202 -7.72 10.07 -14.37
N LEU A 203 -7.84 8.89 -13.77
CA LEU A 203 -9.14 8.28 -13.46
C LEU A 203 -9.83 8.92 -12.26
N ALA A 204 -9.07 9.50 -11.34
CA ALA A 204 -9.59 10.24 -10.20
C ALA A 204 -10.02 11.69 -10.55
N SER A 205 -9.60 12.19 -11.72
CA SER A 205 -9.92 13.52 -12.25
C SER A 205 -11.28 13.59 -12.92
#